data_AF-A0A359KES3-F1
#
_entry.id   AF-A0A359KES3-F1
#
_cell.length_a   1.000
_cell.length_b   1.000
_cell.length_c   1.000
_cell.angle_alpha   90.00
_cell.angle_beta   90.00
_cell.angle_gamma   90.00
#
_symmetry.space_group_name_H-M   'P 1'
#
loop_
_entity.id
_entity.type
_entity.pdbx_description
1 polymer ?
#
loop_
_entity_poly.entity_id
_entity_poly.type
_entity_poly.pdbx_seq_one_letter_code
_entity_poly.pdbx_strand_id
1 'polypeptide(L)'
;RGAVSAAQFDYAFLRFGAGKTGRAALAELAKSSDAEIARRAKAAQTSTSRYDLVEVGTPPRQPVIAPWPANKPLPAAFLAPTTTGDPRFACGRDDNCLAAQRDLNGDGRDEILLATAYNIALFAQDAEGRWIHQGDYHVPHCPGPAGRDLREALKHPDLKAVASPWPDLNMGAVTGRLQPEAVCPTPVAVNP
;
A
#
# COMPACT_ATOMS: atom_id res chain seq x y z
N ARG A 1 -22.52 1.34 -33.71
CA ARG A 1 -22.53 1.98 -32.36
C ARG A 1 -21.66 1.12 -31.46
N GLY A 2 -20.51 1.63 -31.02
CA GLY A 2 -19.61 0.90 -30.12
C GLY A 2 -20.06 1.12 -28.67
N ALA A 3 -20.57 0.08 -28.03
CA ALA A 3 -20.87 0.10 -26.60
C ALA A 3 -19.59 -0.27 -25.84
N VAL A 4 -19.04 0.68 -25.10
CA VAL A 4 -17.91 0.45 -24.19
C VAL A 4 -18.48 0.09 -22.83
N SER A 5 -17.97 -0.95 -22.18
CA SER A 5 -18.43 -1.33 -20.84
C SER A 5 -18.05 -0.27 -19.81
N ALA A 6 -18.82 -0.15 -18.72
CA ALA A 6 -18.55 0.80 -17.64
C ALA A 6 -17.12 0.69 -17.08
N ALA A 7 -16.56 -0.53 -17.04
CA ALA A 7 -15.20 -0.78 -16.57
C ALA A 7 -14.12 -0.26 -17.53
N GLN A 8 -14.43 -0.14 -18.82
CA GLN A 8 -13.50 0.30 -19.88
C GLN A 8 -13.69 1.78 -20.25
N PHE A 9 -14.66 2.46 -19.65
CA PHE A 9 -15.01 3.83 -19.98
C PHE A 9 -14.11 4.83 -19.23
N ASP A 10 -13.52 5.79 -19.95
CA ASP A 10 -12.55 6.73 -19.38
C ASP A 10 -13.24 7.94 -18.73
N TYR A 11 -13.61 7.79 -17.46
CA TYR A 11 -14.19 8.85 -16.64
C TYR A 11 -13.20 9.99 -16.36
N ALA A 12 -11.89 9.73 -16.39
CA ALA A 12 -10.88 10.76 -16.21
C ALA A 12 -10.83 11.70 -17.42
N PHE A 13 -10.97 11.16 -18.64
CA PHE A 13 -11.12 11.97 -19.83
C PHE A 13 -12.36 12.88 -19.76
N LEU A 14 -13.51 12.40 -19.27
CA LEU A 14 -14.68 13.26 -19.12
C LEU A 14 -14.47 14.39 -18.09
N ARG A 15 -13.78 14.10 -16.98
CA ARG A 15 -13.57 15.08 -15.90
C ARG A 15 -12.54 16.15 -16.27
N PHE A 16 -11.46 15.75 -16.96
CA PHE A 16 -10.27 16.57 -17.15
C PHE A 16 -9.97 16.91 -18.62
N GLY A 17 -10.29 16.03 -19.57
CA GLY A 17 -9.94 16.19 -20.99
C GLY A 17 -11.04 16.79 -21.87
N ALA A 18 -12.31 16.45 -21.61
CA ALA A 18 -13.44 16.80 -22.49
C ALA A 18 -14.15 18.12 -22.13
N GLY A 19 -13.57 18.94 -21.25
CA GLY A 19 -14.07 20.27 -20.92
C GLY A 19 -15.52 20.30 -20.38
N LYS A 20 -16.31 21.28 -20.81
CA LYS A 20 -17.71 21.47 -20.36
C LYS A 20 -18.59 20.28 -20.74
N THR A 21 -18.42 19.73 -21.93
CA THR A 21 -19.20 18.60 -22.45
C THR A 21 -18.95 17.34 -21.64
N GLY A 22 -17.69 17.09 -21.25
CA GLY A 22 -17.34 15.97 -20.38
C GLY A 22 -17.97 16.05 -18.99
N ARG A 23 -17.96 17.24 -18.38
CA ARG A 23 -18.61 17.46 -17.07
C ARG A 23 -20.12 17.28 -17.13
N ALA A 24 -20.77 17.71 -18.21
CA ALA A 24 -22.19 17.47 -18.43
C ALA A 24 -22.51 15.98 -18.60
N ALA A 25 -21.69 15.25 -19.38
CA ALA A 25 -21.82 13.81 -19.52
C ALA A 25 -21.66 13.08 -18.17
N LEU A 26 -20.72 13.50 -17.31
CA LEU A 26 -20.58 12.96 -15.96
C LEU A 26 -21.84 13.19 -15.09
N ALA A 27 -22.46 14.36 -15.20
CA ALA A 27 -23.70 14.66 -14.48
C ALA A 27 -24.87 13.77 -14.91
N GLU A 28 -24.93 13.39 -16.17
CA GLU A 28 -25.93 12.43 -16.65
C GLU A 28 -25.59 10.99 -16.25
N LEU A 29 -24.33 10.57 -16.36
CA LEU A 29 -23.90 9.24 -15.95
C LEU A 29 -24.09 9.00 -14.43
N ALA A 30 -23.96 10.04 -13.61
CA ALA A 30 -24.22 9.97 -12.17
C ALA A 30 -25.69 9.62 -11.81
N LYS A 31 -26.61 9.76 -12.76
CA LYS A 31 -28.04 9.40 -12.63
C LYS A 31 -28.39 8.03 -13.22
N SER A 32 -27.39 7.29 -13.72
CA SER A 32 -27.59 5.98 -14.33
C SER A 32 -28.28 5.01 -13.38
N SER A 33 -29.14 4.13 -13.92
CA SER A 33 -29.72 3.00 -13.19
C SER A 33 -28.71 1.87 -12.95
N ASP A 34 -27.58 1.88 -13.67
CA ASP A 34 -26.44 1.02 -13.40
C ASP A 34 -25.63 1.61 -12.23
N ALA A 35 -25.60 0.87 -11.12
CA ALA A 35 -24.99 1.31 -9.87
C ALA A 35 -23.48 1.58 -10.01
N GLU A 36 -22.77 0.81 -10.84
CA GLU A 36 -21.34 0.98 -11.03
C GLU A 36 -21.03 2.21 -11.90
N ILE A 37 -21.82 2.45 -12.95
CA ILE A 37 -21.73 3.68 -13.75
C ILE A 37 -21.99 4.91 -12.89
N ALA A 38 -23.06 4.89 -12.09
CA ALA A 38 -23.44 6.01 -11.24
C ALA A 38 -22.38 6.30 -10.17
N ARG A 39 -21.82 5.25 -9.55
CA ARG A 39 -20.76 5.37 -8.53
C ARG A 39 -19.50 5.99 -9.13
N ARG A 40 -19.02 5.49 -10.28
CA ARG A 40 -17.82 6.00 -10.96
C ARG A 40 -17.98 7.45 -11.42
N ALA A 41 -19.13 7.80 -11.97
CA ALA A 41 -19.41 9.15 -12.41
C ALA A 41 -19.42 10.15 -11.23
N LYS A 42 -20.01 9.78 -10.08
CA LYS A 42 -20.01 10.61 -8.87
C LYS A 42 -18.60 10.84 -8.33
N ALA A 43 -17.77 9.80 -8.27
CA ALA A 43 -16.39 9.95 -7.82
C ALA A 43 -15.55 10.80 -8.80
N ALA A 44 -15.79 10.65 -10.11
CA ALA A 44 -15.20 11.50 -11.14
C ALA A 44 -15.55 12.98 -10.98
N GLN A 45 -16.77 13.30 -10.54
CA GLN A 45 -17.16 14.69 -10.27
C GLN A 45 -16.37 15.32 -9.11
N THR A 46 -16.10 14.56 -8.05
CA THR A 46 -15.44 15.06 -6.84
C THR A 46 -13.91 15.02 -6.91
N SER A 47 -13.35 14.28 -7.85
CA SER A 47 -11.89 14.16 -8.00
C SER A 47 -11.24 15.45 -8.49
N THR A 48 -10.04 15.70 -7.96
CA THR A 48 -9.17 16.84 -8.28
C THR A 48 -7.94 16.43 -9.08
N SER A 49 -7.61 15.13 -9.14
CA SER A 49 -6.49 14.58 -9.92
C SER A 49 -6.91 13.40 -10.81
N ARG A 50 -6.37 13.32 -12.03
CA ARG A 50 -6.63 12.21 -12.97
C ARG A 50 -6.24 10.84 -12.41
N TYR A 51 -5.27 10.81 -11.50
CA TYR A 51 -4.74 9.57 -10.93
C TYR A 51 -5.74 8.94 -9.94
N ASP A 52 -6.52 9.76 -9.22
CA ASP A 52 -7.54 9.30 -8.27
C ASP A 52 -8.64 8.49 -8.97
N LEU A 53 -8.88 8.74 -10.26
CA LEU A 53 -9.97 8.11 -11.02
C LEU A 53 -9.61 6.75 -11.62
N VAL A 54 -8.32 6.42 -11.68
CA VAL A 54 -7.88 5.06 -12.03
C VAL A 54 -8.24 4.07 -10.90
N GLU A 55 -8.35 4.56 -9.66
CA GLU A 55 -8.65 3.76 -8.47
C GLU A 55 -10.15 3.51 -8.27
N VAL A 56 -11.01 4.40 -8.76
CA VAL A 56 -12.47 4.28 -8.60
C VAL A 56 -13.00 3.26 -9.60
N GLY A 57 -12.90 1.98 -9.26
CA GLY A 57 -13.38 0.96 -10.16
C GLY A 57 -12.84 -0.44 -9.98
N THR A 58 -11.69 -0.56 -9.32
CA THR A 58 -11.14 -1.87 -9.09
C THR A 58 -11.88 -2.48 -7.90
N PRO A 59 -12.58 -3.62 -8.07
CA PRO A 59 -13.28 -4.25 -6.96
C PRO A 59 -12.27 -4.60 -5.87
N PRO A 60 -12.68 -4.58 -4.59
CA PRO A 60 -11.83 -5.05 -3.53
C PRO A 60 -11.37 -6.47 -3.81
N ARG A 61 -10.09 -6.74 -3.59
CA ARG A 61 -9.50 -8.06 -3.86
C ARG A 61 -8.97 -8.67 -2.59
N GLN A 62 -9.11 -9.98 -2.50
CA GLN A 62 -8.48 -10.72 -1.41
C GLN A 62 -6.96 -10.75 -1.63
N PRO A 63 -6.16 -10.31 -0.64
CA PRO A 63 -4.71 -10.41 -0.73
C PRO A 63 -4.24 -11.85 -0.54
N VAL A 64 -3.16 -12.22 -1.22
CA VAL A 64 -2.48 -13.52 -1.07
C VAL A 64 -1.14 -13.23 -0.41
N ILE A 65 -1.04 -13.55 0.88
CA ILE A 65 0.12 -13.22 1.73
C ILE A 65 0.53 -14.48 2.48
N ALA A 66 1.79 -14.88 2.33
CA ALA A 66 2.33 -16.01 3.07
C ALA A 66 2.68 -15.59 4.51
N PRO A 67 2.27 -16.36 5.53
CA PRO A 67 2.68 -16.11 6.91
C PRO A 67 4.15 -16.51 7.14
N TRP A 68 4.85 -15.74 7.97
CA TRP A 68 6.14 -16.11 8.55
C TRP A 68 6.17 -15.96 10.08
N PRO A 69 6.62 -16.99 10.82
CA PRO A 69 6.89 -18.34 10.35
C PRO A 69 5.60 -19.02 9.83
N ALA A 70 5.73 -20.02 8.97
CA ALA A 70 4.58 -20.64 8.28
C ALA A 70 3.55 -21.26 9.25
N ASN A 71 3.96 -21.61 10.46
CA ASN A 71 3.10 -22.15 11.52
C ASN A 71 2.39 -21.08 12.37
N LYS A 72 2.57 -19.78 12.07
CA LYS A 72 1.89 -18.66 12.74
C LYS A 72 0.95 -17.97 11.73
N PRO A 73 -0.30 -18.44 11.55
CA PRO A 73 -1.21 -17.90 10.55
C PRO A 73 -1.53 -16.43 10.80
N LEU A 74 -1.76 -15.68 9.72
CA LEU A 74 -2.19 -14.28 9.81
C LEU A 74 -3.67 -14.20 10.23
N PRO A 75 -4.08 -13.13 10.94
CA PRO A 75 -5.47 -12.93 11.33
C PRO A 75 -6.38 -12.87 10.11
N ALA A 76 -7.53 -13.53 10.16
CA ALA A 76 -8.50 -13.53 9.05
C ALA A 76 -8.93 -12.12 8.64
N ALA A 77 -9.10 -11.21 9.61
CA ALA A 77 -9.43 -9.82 9.37
C ALA A 77 -8.33 -9.05 8.61
N PHE A 78 -7.06 -9.45 8.74
CA PHE A 78 -5.95 -8.86 7.98
C PHE A 78 -5.99 -9.28 6.51
N LEU A 79 -6.47 -10.50 6.23
CA LEU A 79 -6.61 -11.09 4.90
C LEU A 79 -7.95 -10.81 4.23
N ALA A 80 -8.78 -9.93 4.80
CA ALA A 80 -10.04 -9.51 4.21
C ALA A 80 -9.79 -8.74 2.88
N PRO A 81 -10.75 -8.73 1.93
CA PRO A 81 -10.61 -7.98 0.70
C PRO A 81 -10.30 -6.50 0.93
N THR A 82 -9.33 -5.96 0.19
CA THR A 82 -8.90 -4.57 0.31
C THR A 82 -9.07 -3.82 -1.01
N THR A 83 -9.08 -2.50 -0.95
CA THR A 83 -9.20 -1.61 -2.12
C THR A 83 -7.83 -1.11 -2.56
N THR A 84 -7.78 -0.52 -3.76
CA THR A 84 -6.63 0.28 -4.21
C THR A 84 -6.27 1.34 -3.15
N GLY A 85 -4.97 1.56 -2.95
CA GLY A 85 -4.42 2.42 -1.88
C GLY A 85 -4.02 1.67 -0.61
N ASP A 86 -4.56 0.47 -0.36
CA ASP A 86 -4.07 -0.39 0.73
C ASP A 86 -2.82 -1.17 0.28
N PRO A 87 -1.71 -1.20 1.04
CA PRO A 87 -0.52 -1.95 0.65
C PRO A 87 -0.77 -3.45 0.38
N ARG A 88 -1.76 -4.06 1.06
CA ARG A 88 -2.17 -5.45 0.82
C ARG A 88 -2.78 -5.63 -0.57
N PHE A 89 -3.33 -4.57 -1.16
CA PHE A 89 -3.83 -4.57 -2.53
C PHE A 89 -2.72 -4.76 -3.57
N ALA A 90 -1.44 -4.75 -3.21
CA ALA A 90 -0.36 -5.17 -4.11
C ALA A 90 -0.06 -6.67 -4.03
N CYS A 91 -0.60 -7.40 -3.06
CA CYS A 91 -0.28 -8.82 -2.83
C CYS A 91 -1.22 -9.77 -3.57
N GLY A 92 -0.99 -9.98 -4.86
CA GLY A 92 -1.65 -10.99 -5.69
C GLY A 92 -0.97 -12.35 -5.60
N ARG A 93 -1.43 -13.32 -6.39
CA ARG A 93 -0.86 -14.68 -6.40
C ARG A 93 0.61 -14.72 -6.81
N ASP A 94 1.02 -13.83 -7.71
CA ASP A 94 2.37 -13.83 -8.29
C ASP A 94 3.34 -12.90 -7.55
N ASP A 95 2.82 -12.01 -6.69
CA ASP A 95 3.62 -10.98 -6.00
C ASP A 95 4.43 -11.53 -4.82
N ASN A 96 4.17 -12.78 -4.43
CA ASN A 96 4.93 -13.53 -3.42
C ASN A 96 5.14 -12.70 -2.13
N CYS A 97 4.09 -12.03 -1.66
CA CYS A 97 4.14 -11.25 -0.42
C CYS A 97 4.32 -12.16 0.81
N LEU A 98 5.07 -11.66 1.79
CA LEU A 98 5.31 -12.34 3.07
C LEU A 98 4.92 -11.40 4.21
N ALA A 99 4.32 -11.92 5.28
CA ALA A 99 4.08 -11.12 6.46
C ALA A 99 4.43 -11.84 7.77
N ALA A 100 4.96 -11.09 8.73
CA ALA A 100 5.28 -11.58 10.07
C ALA A 100 4.56 -10.75 11.13
N GLN A 101 4.13 -11.46 12.18
CA GLN A 101 3.52 -10.88 13.37
C GLN A 101 4.55 -10.74 14.49
N ARG A 102 4.79 -9.52 14.96
CA ARG A 102 5.75 -9.18 16.03
C ARG A 102 5.28 -7.95 16.78
N ASP A 103 5.40 -7.95 18.10
CA ASP A 103 5.32 -6.74 18.93
C ASP A 103 6.56 -5.88 18.71
N LEU A 104 6.40 -4.75 18.03
CA LEU A 104 7.47 -3.82 17.68
C LEU A 104 7.50 -2.59 18.59
N ASN A 105 6.40 -2.29 19.27
CA ASN A 105 6.25 -1.11 20.11
C ASN A 105 6.34 -1.44 21.62
N GLY A 106 6.28 -2.72 22.00
CA GLY A 106 6.37 -3.23 23.36
C GLY A 106 5.06 -3.19 24.17
N ASP A 107 3.90 -3.02 23.52
CA ASP A 107 2.59 -2.94 24.18
C ASP A 107 1.93 -4.31 24.44
N GLY A 108 2.58 -5.40 24.03
CA GLY A 108 2.10 -6.77 24.18
C GLY A 108 1.16 -7.24 23.07
N ARG A 109 0.90 -6.42 22.04
CA ARG A 109 0.15 -6.79 20.84
C ARG A 109 1.10 -6.90 19.66
N ASP A 110 0.90 -7.92 18.83
CA ASP A 110 1.68 -8.04 17.62
C ASP A 110 1.21 -7.02 16.56
N GLU A 111 2.15 -6.26 16.01
CA GLU A 111 2.00 -5.63 14.70
C GLU A 111 2.24 -6.63 13.57
N ILE A 112 1.77 -6.28 12.37
CA ILE A 112 2.05 -7.04 11.15
C ILE A 112 2.98 -6.24 10.25
N LEU A 113 4.14 -6.83 9.97
CA LEU A 113 5.05 -6.38 8.92
C LEU A 113 4.70 -7.11 7.62
N LEU A 114 4.36 -6.37 6.57
CA LEU A 114 4.09 -6.88 5.23
C LEU A 114 5.25 -6.54 4.31
N ALA A 115 5.97 -7.55 3.82
CA ALA A 115 7.08 -7.38 2.90
C ALA A 115 6.71 -7.76 1.46
N THR A 116 7.15 -6.93 0.54
CA THR A 116 7.41 -7.29 -0.87
C THR A 116 8.92 -7.42 -1.06
N ALA A 117 9.38 -7.65 -2.29
CA ALA A 117 10.82 -7.64 -2.58
C ALA A 117 11.49 -6.29 -2.23
N TYR A 118 10.74 -5.17 -2.24
CA TYR A 118 11.30 -3.81 -2.18
C TYR A 118 10.76 -2.93 -1.06
N ASN A 119 9.65 -3.31 -0.42
CA ASN A 119 9.03 -2.51 0.64
C ASN A 119 8.66 -3.36 1.86
N ILE A 120 8.65 -2.73 3.03
CA ILE A 120 8.06 -3.29 4.26
C ILE A 120 7.05 -2.27 4.79
N ALA A 121 5.76 -2.63 4.74
CA ALA A 121 4.66 -1.86 5.32
C ALA A 121 4.36 -2.33 6.75
N LEU A 122 4.07 -1.39 7.65
CA LEU A 122 3.66 -1.66 9.02
C LEU A 122 2.14 -1.54 9.17
N PHE A 123 1.52 -2.53 9.79
CA PHE A 123 0.13 -2.50 10.20
C PHE A 123 0.01 -2.71 11.71
N ALA A 124 -0.77 -1.85 12.35
CA ALA A 124 -1.16 -1.99 13.75
C ALA A 124 -2.67 -1.99 13.85
N GLN A 125 -3.20 -2.54 14.93
CA GLN A 125 -4.62 -2.50 15.20
C GLN A 125 -5.00 -1.19 15.90
N ASP A 126 -6.09 -0.56 15.45
CA ASP A 126 -6.70 0.55 16.18
C ASP A 126 -7.46 0.07 17.43
N ALA A 127 -8.13 1.00 18.12
CA ALA A 127 -8.92 0.74 19.31
C ALA A 127 -10.10 -0.22 19.04
N GLU A 128 -10.60 -0.25 17.81
CA GLU A 128 -11.67 -1.15 17.37
C GLU A 128 -11.15 -2.50 16.85
N GLY A 129 -9.82 -2.72 16.88
CA GLY A 129 -9.18 -3.95 16.42
C GLY A 129 -9.01 -4.05 14.90
N ARG A 130 -9.24 -2.97 14.15
CA ARG A 130 -9.05 -2.94 12.69
C ARG A 130 -7.57 -2.75 12.36
N TRP A 131 -7.10 -3.46 11.34
CA TRP A 131 -5.73 -3.31 10.85
C TRP A 131 -5.59 -2.05 10.01
N ILE A 132 -4.78 -1.11 10.50
CA ILE A 132 -4.50 0.19 9.89
C ILE A 132 -3.03 0.23 9.46
N HIS A 133 -2.79 0.64 8.21
CA HIS A 133 -1.44 0.92 7.72
C HIS A 133 -0.88 2.13 8.46
N GLN A 134 0.24 1.95 9.16
CA GLN A 134 0.91 2.99 9.95
C GLN A 134 1.99 3.72 9.15
N GLY A 135 2.43 3.14 8.03
CA GLY A 135 3.49 3.66 7.18
C GLY A 135 4.42 2.56 6.69
N ASP A 136 5.47 2.98 6.01
CA ASP A 136 6.43 2.10 5.35
C ASP A 136 7.84 2.34 5.92
N TYR A 137 8.60 1.26 6.09
CA TYR A 137 10.01 1.35 6.44
C TYR A 137 10.82 1.73 5.20
N HIS A 138 11.51 2.86 5.27
CA HIS A 138 12.49 3.22 4.25
C HIS A 138 13.74 2.35 4.43
N VAL A 139 13.92 1.36 3.54
CA VAL A 139 15.14 0.56 3.47
C VAL A 139 15.97 1.02 2.26
N PRO A 140 17.19 1.55 2.48
CA PRO A 140 18.07 1.93 1.39
C PRO A 140 18.31 0.82 0.38
N HIS A 141 18.20 1.13 -0.91
CA HIS A 141 18.63 0.22 -1.97
C HIS A 141 20.15 0.25 -2.09
N CYS A 142 20.81 -0.84 -1.69
CA CYS A 142 22.26 -0.96 -1.79
C CYS A 142 22.69 -1.84 -2.97
N PRO A 143 23.54 -1.34 -3.88
CA PRO A 143 24.04 -2.13 -4.99
C PRO A 143 24.91 -3.30 -4.49
N GLY A 144 24.66 -4.49 -5.02
CA GLY A 144 25.37 -5.73 -4.67
C GLY A 144 24.83 -6.91 -5.46
N PRO A 145 25.60 -8.01 -5.59
CA PRO A 145 25.37 -9.05 -6.59
C PRO A 145 24.04 -9.82 -6.47
N ALA A 146 23.28 -9.65 -5.39
CA ALA A 146 22.02 -10.37 -5.19
C ALA A 146 20.75 -9.51 -5.28
N GLY A 147 20.82 -8.19 -5.14
CA GLY A 147 19.62 -7.38 -4.81
C GLY A 147 19.00 -7.83 -3.48
N ARG A 148 18.74 -6.92 -2.55
CA ARG A 148 18.17 -7.34 -1.25
C ARG A 148 16.68 -7.62 -1.43
N ASP A 149 16.27 -8.88 -1.29
CA ASP A 149 14.86 -9.25 -1.11
C ASP A 149 14.45 -8.97 0.34
N LEU A 150 13.59 -7.97 0.56
CA LEU A 150 13.16 -7.60 1.91
C LEU A 150 12.30 -8.68 2.58
N ARG A 151 11.75 -9.63 1.83
CA ARG A 151 11.03 -10.79 2.39
C ARG A 151 11.98 -11.70 3.15
N GLU A 152 13.21 -11.88 2.67
CA GLU A 152 14.22 -12.66 3.40
C GLU A 152 14.73 -11.91 4.63
N ALA A 153 14.85 -10.58 4.54
CA ALA A 153 15.20 -9.74 5.70
C ALA A 153 14.16 -9.87 6.83
N LEU A 154 12.88 -9.95 6.49
CA LEU A 154 11.78 -10.12 7.45
C LEU A 154 11.81 -11.48 8.17
N LYS A 155 12.53 -12.48 7.63
CA LYS A 155 12.69 -13.79 8.28
C LYS A 155 13.79 -13.81 9.34
N HIS A 156 14.65 -12.80 9.36
CA HIS A 156 15.82 -12.77 10.24
C HIS A 156 15.38 -12.78 11.71
N PRO A 157 15.97 -13.65 12.56
CA PRO A 157 15.56 -13.76 13.97
C PRO A 157 15.80 -12.47 14.76
N ASP A 158 16.83 -11.70 14.37
CA ASP A 158 17.18 -10.43 15.02
C ASP A 158 16.39 -9.22 14.48
N LEU A 159 15.36 -9.43 13.66
CA LEU A 159 14.51 -8.34 13.20
C LEU A 159 13.81 -7.70 14.41
N LYS A 160 14.13 -6.44 14.68
CA LYS A 160 13.59 -5.65 15.79
C LYS A 160 13.49 -4.18 15.41
N ALA A 161 12.57 -3.48 16.05
CA ALA A 161 12.57 -2.03 16.02
C ALA A 161 13.85 -1.50 16.70
N VAL A 162 14.42 -0.44 16.13
CA VAL A 162 15.55 0.29 16.71
C VAL A 162 15.15 1.74 16.86
N ALA A 163 15.47 2.35 17.99
CA ALA A 163 15.25 3.76 18.20
C ALA A 163 16.09 4.56 17.19
N SER A 164 15.50 5.61 16.60
CA SER A 164 16.26 6.52 15.77
C SER A 164 17.36 7.19 16.61
N PRO A 165 18.62 7.21 16.13
CA PRO A 165 19.71 7.88 16.87
C PRO A 165 19.48 9.40 16.95
N TRP A 166 18.71 9.95 16.01
CA TRP A 166 18.33 11.35 15.99
C TRP A 166 16.84 11.47 16.32
N PRO A 167 16.47 12.27 17.35
CA PRO A 167 15.07 12.52 17.67
C PRO A 167 14.32 13.17 16.51
N ASP A 168 13.01 12.93 16.47
CA ASP A 168 12.11 13.65 15.56
C ASP A 168 12.00 15.13 15.98
N LEU A 169 11.88 16.04 15.00
CA LEU A 169 11.76 17.48 15.22
C LEU A 169 10.29 17.89 15.38
N ASN A 170 9.92 18.37 16.57
CA ASN A 170 8.61 18.94 16.82
C ASN A 170 8.56 20.41 16.36
N MET A 171 7.61 20.75 15.48
CA MET A 171 7.37 22.10 14.96
C MET A 171 5.93 22.56 15.23
N GLY A 172 5.35 22.14 16.36
CA GLY A 172 3.97 22.42 16.74
C GLY A 172 3.02 21.40 16.14
N ALA A 173 2.27 21.78 15.10
CA ALA A 173 1.27 20.92 14.47
C ALA A 173 1.87 19.77 13.63
N VAL A 174 3.17 19.80 13.38
CA VAL A 174 3.88 18.84 12.53
C VAL A 174 5.11 18.32 13.26
N THR A 175 5.33 17.01 13.15
CA THR A 175 6.56 16.36 13.58
C THR A 175 7.34 15.92 12.35
N GLY A 176 8.54 16.45 12.18
CA GLY A 176 9.46 16.06 11.11
C GLY A 176 10.32 14.88 11.56
N ARG A 177 10.27 13.78 10.82
CA ARG A 177 11.15 12.62 11.03
C ARG A 177 12.40 12.74 10.17
N LEU A 178 13.57 12.59 10.77
CA LEU A 178 14.82 12.53 10.02
C LEU A 178 14.84 11.24 9.18
N GLN A 179 15.13 11.37 7.88
CA GLN A 179 15.52 10.25 7.03
C GLN A 179 17.03 10.34 6.81
N PRO A 180 17.83 9.48 7.47
CA PRO A 180 19.27 9.47 7.26
C PRO A 180 19.60 9.21 5.79
N GLU A 181 20.71 9.78 5.32
CA GLU A 181 21.24 9.42 4.02
C GLU A 181 21.55 7.91 3.99
N ALA A 182 21.24 7.29 2.86
CA ALA A 182 21.50 5.87 2.62
C ALA A 182 23.01 5.59 2.66
N VAL A 183 23.48 4.93 3.72
CA VAL A 183 24.85 4.41 3.79
C VAL A 183 24.81 2.91 3.52
N CYS A 184 25.34 2.52 2.37
CA CYS A 184 25.47 1.11 2.03
C CYS A 184 26.78 0.54 2.59
N PRO A 185 26.75 -0.64 3.21
CA PRO A 185 27.98 -1.28 3.65
C PRO A 185 28.88 -1.56 2.44
N THR A 186 30.16 -1.24 2.55
CA THR A 186 31.14 -1.51 1.50
C THR A 186 31.19 -3.03 1.25
N PRO A 187 31.07 -3.49 -0.01
CA PRO A 187 31.23 -4.91 -0.31
C PRO A 187 32.57 -5.40 0.22
N VAL A 188 32.56 -6.44 1.05
CA VAL A 188 33.81 -7.10 1.46
C VAL A 188 34.38 -7.76 0.20
N ALA A 189 35.59 -7.36 -0.20
CA ALA A 189 36.28 -8.00 -1.31
C ALA A 189 36.49 -9.48 -0.95
N VAL A 190 35.76 -10.37 -1.61
CA VAL A 190 36.09 -11.79 -1.64
C VAL A 190 37.33 -11.93 -2.53
N ASN A 191 38.49 -12.16 -1.91
CA ASN A 191 39.69 -12.53 -2.66
C ASN A 191 39.42 -13.85 -3.43
N PRO A 192 39.88 -13.97 -4.68
CA PRO A 192 39.70 -15.16 -5.51
C PRO A 192 40.44 -16.38 -4.97
#